data_AF-A0A9Q3S2N2-F1
#
_entry.id   AF-A0A9Q3S2N2-F1
#
_cell.length_a   1.000
_cell.length_b   1.000
_cell.length_c   1.000
_cell.angle_alpha   90.00
_cell.angle_beta   90.00
_cell.angle_gamma   90.00
#
_symmetry.space_group_name_H-M   'P 1'
#
loop_
_entity.id
_entity.type
_entity.pdbx_description
1 polymer ?
#
loop_
_entity_poly.entity_id
_entity_poly.type
_entity_poly.pdbx_seq_one_letter_code
_entity_poly.pdbx_strand_id
1 'polypeptide(L)'
;MLQTILIAIATIAVLVGGFLFLRRWLNWGPQEIPCEHFHDHVHHAAPSRFIRDIQRDAVVDHHDEEPDPMAGEFKDMVTRSAAPALKSAPRPNAEEAAMSEREKVLMLSGGGQWGAYGAGLFKTLHDRSPNGLAINNVRIITGISTGSLQTILLMVALDGKAKEETRRYAMERLEWGYSPTKESDVVDNRGMIQMLLRGAQAGTGPLRKRIRNAVFENGDPTMLEAIRDSSIAGYIGFVEAHCGLFHYVDVRGLVRDAPNWESAVDALTAATMASSAMPVFHQQLRVTKSKHGDRSLYDGGVRRSVFFERAMEAMHDEVRRQAGHPDDENPAGHEQEEVTPEFFVVRNGPTVRKPDPDLDANDGPLANGQRGYDLLVNESEIGAIANLRLLNPHGRIWVTTADGYDDFECQCEGADCSKESEMFKPAFMACLRDLGRHKVEREGGPWWEMATLDPRSTPNRHGHHHA
;
A
#
# COMPACT_ATOMS: atom_id res chain seq x y z
N MET A 1 -18.59 -47.80 -37.39
CA MET A 1 -18.26 -47.58 -35.96
C MET A 1 -17.05 -46.65 -35.81
N LEU A 2 -15.88 -46.97 -36.38
CA LEU A 2 -14.67 -46.14 -36.30
C LEU A 2 -14.86 -44.72 -36.87
N GLN A 3 -15.54 -44.60 -38.00
CA GLN A 3 -15.80 -43.32 -38.68
C GLN A 3 -16.71 -42.38 -37.86
N THR A 4 -17.70 -42.96 -37.16
CA THR A 4 -18.61 -42.23 -36.27
C THR A 4 -17.88 -41.71 -35.02
N ILE A 5 -16.95 -42.52 -34.48
CA ILE A 5 -16.10 -42.13 -33.35
C ILE A 5 -15.15 -40.99 -33.76
N LEU A 6 -14.54 -41.06 -34.94
CA LEU A 6 -13.65 -40.01 -35.45
C LEU A 6 -14.38 -38.67 -35.66
N ILE A 7 -15.60 -38.70 -36.18
CA ILE A 7 -16.43 -37.49 -36.35
C ILE A 7 -16.81 -36.89 -34.99
N ALA A 8 -17.16 -37.71 -34.00
CA ALA A 8 -17.45 -37.24 -32.65
C ALA A 8 -16.23 -36.60 -31.98
N ILE A 9 -15.04 -37.21 -32.11
CA ILE A 9 -13.78 -36.67 -31.58
C ILE A 9 -13.43 -35.34 -32.25
N ALA A 10 -13.56 -35.24 -33.59
CA ALA A 10 -13.29 -34.00 -34.31
C ALA A 10 -14.26 -32.88 -33.91
N THR A 11 -15.54 -33.20 -33.70
CA THR A 11 -16.56 -32.24 -33.27
C THR A 11 -16.28 -31.73 -31.84
N ILE A 12 -15.91 -32.63 -30.91
CA ILE A 12 -15.51 -32.26 -29.55
C ILE A 12 -14.24 -31.40 -29.59
N ALA A 13 -13.25 -31.75 -30.42
CA ALA A 13 -12.01 -30.98 -30.55
C ALA A 13 -12.27 -29.56 -31.09
N VAL A 14 -13.17 -29.40 -32.06
CA VAL A 14 -13.57 -28.07 -32.58
C VAL A 14 -14.36 -27.28 -31.54
N LEU A 15 -15.26 -27.91 -30.78
CA LEU A 15 -16.01 -27.26 -29.72
C LEU A 15 -15.11 -26.85 -28.54
N VAL A 16 -14.19 -27.72 -28.12
CA VAL A 16 -13.21 -27.43 -27.06
C VAL A 16 -12.22 -26.38 -27.54
N GLY A 17 -11.68 -26.50 -28.75
CA GLY A 17 -10.77 -25.52 -29.34
C GLY A 17 -11.46 -24.16 -29.54
N GLY A 18 -12.69 -24.16 -30.02
CA GLY A 18 -13.55 -22.97 -30.15
C GLY A 18 -13.85 -22.34 -28.79
N PHE A 19 -14.17 -23.14 -27.76
CA PHE A 19 -14.40 -22.68 -26.40
C PHE A 19 -13.14 -22.11 -25.75
N LEU A 20 -11.98 -22.76 -25.90
CA LEU A 20 -10.69 -22.26 -25.41
C LEU A 20 -10.26 -20.98 -26.14
N PHE A 21 -10.51 -20.90 -27.45
CA PHE A 21 -10.29 -19.69 -28.23
C PHE A 21 -11.21 -18.56 -27.78
N LEU A 22 -12.50 -18.82 -27.60
CA LEU A 22 -13.46 -17.84 -27.07
C LEU A 22 -13.08 -17.40 -25.66
N ARG A 23 -12.68 -18.33 -24.80
CA ARG A 23 -12.22 -18.06 -23.43
C ARG A 23 -11.00 -17.14 -23.43
N ARG A 24 -10.02 -17.42 -24.28
CA ARG A 24 -8.81 -16.60 -24.42
C ARG A 24 -9.11 -15.24 -25.06
N TRP A 25 -9.95 -15.20 -26.09
CA TRP A 25 -10.37 -13.96 -26.76
C TRP A 25 -11.21 -13.06 -25.85
N LEU A 26 -12.02 -13.66 -24.97
CA LEU A 26 -12.81 -12.96 -23.97
C LEU A 26 -12.07 -12.71 -22.65
N ASN A 27 -10.76 -13.01 -22.51
CA ASN A 27 -10.04 -12.90 -21.24
C ASN A 27 -10.80 -13.51 -20.04
N TRP A 28 -11.36 -14.71 -20.23
CA TRP A 28 -12.11 -15.44 -19.21
C TRP A 28 -11.20 -16.20 -18.24
N GLY A 29 -11.22 -15.79 -16.98
CA GLY A 29 -10.48 -16.42 -15.88
C GLY A 29 -9.57 -15.44 -15.13
N PRO A 30 -8.73 -15.95 -14.22
CA PRO A 30 -7.76 -15.12 -13.52
C PRO A 30 -6.75 -14.53 -14.49
N GLN A 31 -6.25 -13.35 -14.19
CA GLN A 31 -5.11 -12.78 -14.87
C GLN A 31 -3.85 -13.49 -14.40
N GLU A 32 -3.08 -14.06 -15.34
CA GLU A 32 -1.85 -14.77 -15.02
C GLU A 32 -0.61 -13.91 -15.27
N ILE A 33 0.31 -13.90 -14.31
CA ILE A 33 1.67 -13.38 -14.47
C ILE A 33 2.66 -14.50 -14.17
N PRO A 34 3.39 -15.03 -15.17
CA PRO A 34 4.42 -16.03 -14.93
C PRO A 34 5.63 -15.37 -14.26
N CYS A 35 5.99 -15.80 -13.05
CA CYS A 35 7.14 -15.28 -12.31
C CYS A 35 7.71 -16.36 -11.37
N GLU A 36 8.83 -16.95 -11.76
CA GLU A 36 9.37 -18.15 -11.10
C GLU A 36 9.87 -17.86 -9.67
N HIS A 37 10.52 -16.71 -9.47
CA HIS A 37 11.14 -16.32 -8.20
C HIS A 37 10.20 -15.51 -7.29
N PHE A 38 8.96 -15.22 -7.70
CA PHE A 38 8.07 -14.34 -6.91
C PHE A 38 7.81 -14.89 -5.51
N HIS A 39 7.47 -16.18 -5.39
CA HIS A 39 7.17 -16.80 -4.09
C HIS A 39 8.39 -16.98 -3.19
N ASP A 40 9.61 -16.85 -3.72
CA ASP A 40 10.84 -16.94 -2.92
C ASP A 40 11.00 -15.72 -1.98
N HIS A 41 10.26 -14.65 -2.26
CA HIS A 41 10.24 -13.40 -1.49
C HIS A 41 8.92 -13.15 -0.77
N VAL A 42 7.97 -14.10 -0.84
CA VAL A 42 6.69 -13.97 -0.15
C VAL A 42 6.85 -14.45 1.28
N HIS A 43 6.56 -13.56 2.21
CA HIS A 43 6.66 -13.80 3.64
C HIS A 43 5.27 -13.85 4.28
N HIS A 44 5.14 -14.74 5.25
CA HIS A 44 3.95 -14.86 6.07
C HIS A 44 3.87 -13.69 7.07
N ALA A 45 2.80 -12.90 7.01
CA ALA A 45 2.52 -11.90 8.04
C ALA A 45 1.81 -12.59 9.21
N ALA A 46 2.59 -13.22 10.08
CA ALA A 46 2.03 -13.88 11.25
C ALA A 46 1.24 -12.88 12.12
N PRO A 47 0.08 -13.29 12.68
CA PRO A 47 -0.74 -12.41 13.49
C PRO A 47 -0.02 -12.00 14.78
N SER A 48 -0.21 -10.75 15.23
CA SER A 48 0.20 -10.28 16.57
C SER A 48 -0.40 -11.15 17.67
N ARG A 49 0.21 -11.12 18.86
CA ARG A 49 -0.30 -11.71 20.10
C ARG A 49 -1.76 -11.36 20.37
N PHE A 50 -2.17 -10.10 20.17
CA PHE A 50 -3.56 -9.67 20.40
C PHE A 50 -4.55 -10.39 19.47
N ILE A 51 -4.18 -10.58 18.21
CA ILE A 51 -5.00 -11.31 17.25
C ILE A 51 -5.01 -12.80 17.60
N ARG A 52 -3.87 -13.38 18.02
CA ARG A 52 -3.80 -14.77 18.48
C ARG A 52 -4.67 -15.00 19.71
N ASP A 53 -4.71 -14.06 20.65
CA ASP A 53 -5.57 -14.13 21.84
C ASP A 53 -7.05 -14.13 21.45
N ILE A 54 -7.45 -13.29 20.49
CA ILE A 54 -8.81 -13.26 19.94
C ILE A 54 -9.12 -14.58 19.19
N GLN A 55 -8.13 -15.12 18.49
CA GLN A 55 -8.24 -16.35 17.70
C GLN A 55 -7.84 -17.62 18.47
N ARG A 56 -7.75 -17.56 19.81
CA ARG A 56 -7.22 -18.66 20.64
C ARG A 56 -7.89 -20.01 20.36
N ASP A 57 -9.19 -19.97 20.10
CA ASP A 57 -10.02 -21.16 19.89
C ASP A 57 -10.21 -21.47 18.38
N ALA A 58 -9.58 -20.70 17.48
CA ALA A 58 -9.65 -20.88 16.04
C ALA A 58 -8.57 -21.87 15.56
N VAL A 59 -8.96 -22.80 14.68
CA VAL A 59 -8.01 -23.69 13.98
C VAL A 59 -7.41 -22.92 12.80
N VAL A 60 -6.47 -22.04 13.11
CA VAL A 60 -5.70 -21.28 12.12
C VAL A 60 -4.30 -21.86 12.09
N ASP A 61 -3.78 -22.15 10.90
CA ASP A 61 -2.38 -22.52 10.73
C ASP A 61 -1.53 -21.29 11.04
N HIS A 62 -1.09 -21.19 12.28
CA HIS A 62 -0.09 -20.24 12.70
C HIS A 62 1.26 -20.82 12.26
N HIS A 63 1.63 -20.60 11.00
CA HIS A 63 2.92 -21.04 10.49
C HIS A 63 4.05 -20.62 11.44
N ASP A 64 4.95 -21.56 11.68
CA ASP A 64 6.13 -21.38 12.53
C ASP A 64 6.98 -20.20 12.06
N GLU A 65 7.84 -19.73 12.96
CA GLU A 65 8.62 -18.49 12.90
C GLU A 65 9.66 -18.50 11.78
N GLU A 66 9.23 -18.39 10.53
CA GLU A 66 10.16 -18.02 9.46
C GLU A 66 10.81 -16.67 9.80
N PRO A 67 12.11 -16.49 9.51
CA PRO A 67 12.77 -15.22 9.68
C PRO A 67 11.98 -14.11 8.98
N ASP A 68 11.51 -13.15 9.77
CA ASP A 68 10.77 -11.98 9.30
C ASP A 68 11.79 -10.88 8.96
N PRO A 69 12.08 -10.61 7.67
CA PRO A 69 13.07 -9.61 7.29
C PRO A 69 12.67 -8.20 7.77
N MET A 70 11.38 -7.90 7.83
CA MET A 70 10.89 -6.61 8.34
C MET A 70 11.19 -6.49 9.84
N ALA A 71 10.99 -7.56 10.61
CA ALA A 71 11.34 -7.58 12.04
C ALA A 71 12.85 -7.36 12.26
N GLY A 72 13.70 -7.87 11.38
CA GLY A 72 15.14 -7.62 11.40
C GLY A 72 15.47 -6.13 11.22
N GLU A 73 14.94 -5.51 10.16
CA GLU A 73 15.14 -4.08 9.87
C GLU A 73 14.67 -3.20 11.05
N PHE A 74 13.52 -3.51 11.64
CA PHE A 74 13.03 -2.78 12.83
C PHE A 74 13.97 -2.89 14.04
N LYS A 75 14.49 -4.08 14.33
CA LYS A 75 15.46 -4.26 15.43
C LYS A 75 16.71 -3.42 15.18
N ASP A 76 17.25 -3.49 13.97
CA ASP A 76 18.44 -2.74 13.60
C ASP A 76 18.22 -1.21 13.72
N MET A 77 17.02 -0.73 13.38
CA MET A 77 16.65 0.68 13.57
C MET A 77 16.68 1.11 15.04
N VAL A 78 16.13 0.27 15.93
CA VAL A 78 16.15 0.53 17.38
C VAL A 78 17.58 0.50 17.92
N THR A 79 18.37 -0.51 17.55
CA THR A 79 19.78 -0.62 17.97
C THR A 79 20.62 0.58 17.51
N ARG A 80 20.41 1.08 16.28
CA ARG A 80 21.08 2.30 15.80
C ARG A 80 20.65 3.55 16.56
N SER A 81 19.37 3.65 16.88
CA SER A 81 18.81 4.80 17.61
C SER A 81 19.28 4.85 19.07
N ALA A 82 19.58 3.71 19.68
CA ALA A 82 20.13 3.61 21.03
C ALA A 82 21.61 4.01 21.14
N ALA A 83 22.32 4.18 20.03
CA ALA A 83 23.69 4.68 20.05
C ALA A 83 23.75 6.13 20.61
N PRO A 84 24.85 6.57 21.24
CA PRO A 84 24.88 7.73 22.18
C PRO A 84 24.53 9.13 21.64
N ALA A 85 24.01 9.27 20.41
CA ALA A 85 24.01 10.50 19.65
C ALA A 85 22.74 11.37 19.76
N LEU A 86 21.59 10.86 20.21
CA LEU A 86 20.35 11.65 20.32
C LEU A 86 19.87 11.77 21.77
N LYS A 87 20.43 12.74 22.50
CA LYS A 87 19.86 13.18 23.79
C LYS A 87 18.82 14.27 23.57
N SER A 88 17.63 14.03 24.13
CA SER A 88 16.60 15.02 24.54
C SER A 88 16.60 16.39 23.84
N ALA A 89 16.22 16.38 22.56
CA ALA A 89 15.74 17.58 21.89
C ALA A 89 14.26 17.84 22.27
N PRO A 90 13.79 19.11 22.28
CA PRO A 90 12.38 19.42 22.40
C PRO A 90 11.55 18.64 21.37
N ARG A 91 10.31 18.29 21.73
CA ARG A 91 9.42 17.52 20.84
C ARG A 91 9.25 18.32 19.53
N PRO A 92 9.69 17.80 18.38
CA PRO A 92 9.64 18.51 17.12
C PRO A 92 8.18 18.69 16.68
N ASN A 93 7.92 19.77 15.96
CA ASN A 93 6.67 19.86 15.20
C ASN A 93 6.69 18.88 14.01
N ALA A 94 5.56 18.76 13.31
CA ALA A 94 5.37 17.86 12.18
C ALA A 94 6.44 18.00 11.07
N GLU A 95 6.79 19.22 10.70
CA GLU A 95 7.74 19.50 9.62
C GLU A 95 9.18 19.19 10.07
N GLU A 96 9.52 19.60 11.29
CA GLU A 96 10.80 19.26 11.93
C GLU A 96 10.97 17.74 12.05
N ALA A 97 9.91 17.01 12.42
CA ALA A 97 9.95 15.55 12.51
C ALA A 97 10.21 14.93 11.14
N ALA A 98 9.46 15.34 10.10
CA ALA A 98 9.62 14.83 8.73
C ALA A 98 11.04 15.07 8.16
N MET A 99 11.66 16.20 8.50
CA MET A 99 13.00 16.58 8.03
C MET A 99 14.14 16.15 8.96
N SER A 100 13.83 15.60 10.14
CA SER A 100 14.84 15.18 11.11
C SER A 100 15.71 14.02 10.60
N GLU A 101 16.86 13.82 11.23
CA GLU A 101 17.73 12.66 10.99
C GLU A 101 17.30 11.41 11.79
N ARG A 102 16.15 11.42 12.48
CA ARG A 102 15.63 10.20 13.11
C ARG A 102 15.19 9.21 12.04
N GLU A 103 15.40 7.93 12.27
CA GLU A 103 14.96 6.89 11.33
C GLU A 103 13.44 6.79 11.32
N LYS A 104 12.87 6.65 10.12
CA LYS A 104 11.43 6.69 9.90
C LYS A 104 10.90 5.45 9.19
N VAL A 105 9.66 5.13 9.52
CA VAL A 105 8.84 4.16 8.80
C VAL A 105 7.70 4.89 8.11
N LEU A 106 7.58 4.73 6.80
CA LEU A 106 6.50 5.30 6.02
C LEU A 106 5.51 4.20 5.62
N MET A 107 4.23 4.49 5.79
CA MET A 107 3.15 3.51 5.65
C MET A 107 2.06 4.07 4.74
N LEU A 108 1.77 3.35 3.66
CA LEU A 108 0.96 3.85 2.55
C LEU A 108 -0.28 2.98 2.39
N SER A 109 -1.44 3.55 2.66
CA SER A 109 -2.71 2.81 2.57
C SER A 109 -3.14 2.56 1.13
N GLY A 110 -4.07 1.61 0.98
CA GLY A 110 -4.87 1.47 -0.22
C GLY A 110 -5.84 2.62 -0.43
N GLY A 111 -6.56 2.57 -1.56
CA GLY A 111 -7.57 3.58 -1.89
C GLY A 111 -7.91 3.75 -3.37
N GLY A 112 -7.29 3.04 -4.32
CA GLY A 112 -7.62 3.25 -5.74
C GLY A 112 -7.36 4.70 -6.17
N GLN A 113 -8.32 5.37 -6.79
CA GLN A 113 -8.17 6.78 -7.19
C GLN A 113 -7.77 7.72 -6.02
N TRP A 114 -8.09 7.35 -4.77
CA TRP A 114 -7.67 8.08 -3.57
C TRP A 114 -6.14 8.20 -3.43
N GLY A 115 -5.36 7.29 -4.02
CA GLY A 115 -3.89 7.37 -4.05
C GLY A 115 -3.33 8.64 -4.70
N ALA A 116 -4.16 9.36 -5.47
CA ALA A 116 -3.81 10.66 -6.01
C ALA A 116 -3.53 11.71 -4.92
N TYR A 117 -4.17 11.58 -3.75
CA TYR A 117 -3.87 12.42 -2.59
C TYR A 117 -2.39 12.30 -2.18
N GLY A 118 -1.92 11.07 -1.93
CA GLY A 118 -0.53 10.82 -1.57
C GLY A 118 0.45 11.28 -2.64
N ALA A 119 0.12 11.12 -3.92
CA ALA A 119 0.96 11.59 -5.02
C ALA A 119 1.18 13.12 -5.00
N GLY A 120 0.10 13.89 -4.84
CA GLY A 120 0.19 15.36 -4.73
C GLY A 120 0.91 15.81 -3.47
N LEU A 121 0.67 15.13 -2.34
CA LEU A 121 1.37 15.35 -1.07
C LEU A 121 2.89 15.19 -1.24
N PHE A 122 3.36 14.02 -1.70
CA PHE A 122 4.79 13.74 -1.81
C PHE A 122 5.48 14.59 -2.86
N LYS A 123 4.81 14.88 -3.99
CA LYS A 123 5.35 15.79 -5.02
C LYS A 123 5.60 17.18 -4.43
N THR A 124 4.63 17.73 -3.71
CA THR A 124 4.74 19.06 -3.12
C THR A 124 5.80 19.11 -2.01
N LEU A 125 5.86 18.09 -1.15
CA LEU A 125 6.93 17.98 -0.15
C LEU A 125 8.32 17.86 -0.79
N HIS A 126 8.44 17.08 -1.87
CA HIS A 126 9.69 16.94 -2.62
C HIS A 126 10.14 18.27 -3.22
N ASP A 127 9.23 19.00 -3.88
CA ASP A 127 9.54 20.27 -4.54
C ASP A 127 9.97 21.37 -3.57
N ARG A 128 9.41 21.36 -2.35
CA ARG A 128 9.74 22.32 -1.29
C ARG A 128 10.98 21.93 -0.50
N SER A 129 11.46 20.69 -0.64
CA SER A 129 12.57 20.18 0.14
C SER A 129 13.92 20.65 -0.42
N PRO A 130 14.81 21.23 0.40
CA PRO A 130 16.13 21.70 -0.05
C PRO A 130 17.01 20.62 -0.69
N ASN A 131 16.83 19.36 -0.30
CA ASN A 131 17.62 18.22 -0.80
C ASN A 131 16.80 17.32 -1.75
N GLY A 132 15.57 17.73 -2.12
CA GLY A 132 14.65 16.94 -2.93
C GLY A 132 14.18 15.65 -2.25
N LEU A 133 14.16 15.59 -0.91
CA LEU A 133 13.56 14.48 -0.17
C LEU A 133 12.30 14.96 0.53
N ALA A 134 11.15 14.37 0.20
CA ALA A 134 9.88 14.74 0.84
C ALA A 134 9.86 14.42 2.35
N ILE A 135 10.61 13.38 2.75
CA ILE A 135 10.83 12.96 4.14
C ILE A 135 12.29 12.45 4.21
N ASN A 136 13.04 12.89 5.22
CA ASN A 136 14.43 12.47 5.42
C ASN A 136 14.52 11.14 6.18
N ASN A 137 15.56 10.35 5.90
CA ASN A 137 15.95 9.16 6.66
C ASN A 137 14.83 8.10 6.85
N VAL A 138 14.02 7.89 5.80
CA VAL A 138 13.11 6.74 5.74
C VAL A 138 13.93 5.46 5.58
N ARG A 139 13.62 4.44 6.37
CA ARG A 139 14.28 3.11 6.32
C ARG A 139 13.35 2.00 5.87
N ILE A 140 12.07 2.12 6.20
CA ILE A 140 11.05 1.13 5.84
C ILE A 140 9.89 1.84 5.15
N ILE A 141 9.43 1.29 4.03
CA ILE A 141 8.17 1.68 3.40
C ILE A 141 7.26 0.46 3.28
N THR A 142 6.05 0.53 3.80
CA THR A 142 5.01 -0.48 3.59
C THR A 142 3.88 0.07 2.73
N GLY A 143 3.37 -0.73 1.79
CA GLY A 143 2.31 -0.31 0.88
C GLY A 143 1.27 -1.40 0.63
N ILE A 144 0.00 -1.01 0.60
CA ILE A 144 -1.13 -1.87 0.23
C ILE A 144 -1.93 -1.21 -0.89
N SER A 145 -2.39 -2.00 -1.86
CA SER A 145 -3.16 -1.55 -3.02
C SER A 145 -2.44 -0.42 -3.72
N THR A 146 -3.04 0.75 -3.88
CA THR A 146 -2.35 1.90 -4.47
C THR A 146 -1.11 2.35 -3.71
N GLY A 147 -1.06 2.15 -2.39
CA GLY A 147 0.15 2.34 -1.61
C GLY A 147 1.31 1.47 -2.07
N SER A 148 1.06 0.29 -2.67
CA SER A 148 2.12 -0.57 -3.21
C SER A 148 2.84 0.04 -4.42
N LEU A 149 2.10 0.72 -5.31
CA LEU A 149 2.69 1.47 -6.43
C LEU A 149 3.50 2.67 -5.91
N GLN A 150 2.95 3.38 -4.92
CA GLN A 150 3.65 4.47 -4.25
C GLN A 150 4.94 3.96 -3.59
N THR A 151 4.93 2.80 -2.93
CA THR A 151 6.12 2.19 -2.30
C THR A 151 7.28 2.07 -3.28
N ILE A 152 7.05 1.49 -4.46
CA ILE A 152 8.12 1.24 -5.44
C ILE A 152 8.79 2.55 -5.87
N LEU A 153 8.00 3.60 -6.09
CA LEU A 153 8.51 4.90 -6.54
C LEU A 153 9.15 5.69 -5.40
N LEU A 154 8.57 5.64 -4.19
CA LEU A 154 9.06 6.36 -3.02
C LEU A 154 10.32 5.72 -2.42
N MET A 155 10.53 4.41 -2.58
CA MET A 155 11.82 3.77 -2.26
C MET A 155 12.98 4.44 -2.99
N VAL A 156 12.75 4.88 -4.23
CA VAL A 156 13.76 5.61 -5.00
C VAL A 156 13.74 7.10 -4.65
N ALA A 157 12.56 7.74 -4.69
CA ALA A 157 12.44 9.18 -4.51
C ALA A 157 12.90 9.68 -3.14
N LEU A 158 12.80 8.84 -2.09
CA LEU A 158 13.15 9.18 -0.71
C LEU A 158 14.53 8.65 -0.27
N ASP A 159 15.24 7.93 -1.13
CA ASP A 159 16.54 7.37 -0.76
C ASP A 159 17.69 8.32 -1.15
N GLY A 160 18.33 8.94 -0.16
CA GLY A 160 19.47 9.81 -0.36
C GLY A 160 20.67 9.17 -1.09
N LYS A 161 20.74 7.83 -1.21
CA LYS A 161 21.74 7.14 -2.03
C LYS A 161 21.45 7.20 -3.54
N ALA A 162 20.20 7.35 -3.93
CA ALA A 162 19.82 7.46 -5.34
C ALA A 162 20.26 8.82 -5.90
N LYS A 163 20.72 8.82 -7.15
CA LYS A 163 21.07 10.06 -7.85
C LYS A 163 19.88 11.00 -7.87
N GLU A 164 20.13 12.30 -7.69
CA GLU A 164 19.07 13.32 -7.64
C GLU A 164 18.15 13.27 -8.87
N GLU A 165 18.72 13.09 -10.07
CA GLU A 165 17.96 12.93 -11.32
C GLU A 165 16.99 11.73 -11.28
N THR A 166 17.45 10.60 -10.74
CA THR A 166 16.63 9.38 -10.61
C THR A 166 15.54 9.57 -9.56
N ARG A 167 15.83 10.27 -8.46
CA ARG A 167 14.83 10.61 -7.43
C ARG A 167 13.73 11.51 -7.99
N ARG A 168 14.11 12.54 -8.73
CA ARG A 168 13.17 13.46 -9.38
C ARG A 168 12.30 12.73 -10.39
N TYR A 169 12.92 11.89 -11.22
CA TYR A 169 12.20 11.05 -12.17
C TYR A 169 11.20 10.10 -11.49
N ALA A 170 11.58 9.47 -10.37
CA ALA A 170 10.67 8.63 -9.60
C ALA A 170 9.46 9.42 -9.07
N MET A 171 9.67 10.66 -8.64
CA MET A 171 8.60 11.56 -8.19
C MET A 171 7.69 12.01 -9.35
N GLU A 172 8.25 12.32 -10.51
CA GLU A 172 7.49 12.62 -11.74
C GLU A 172 6.65 11.42 -12.18
N ARG A 173 7.20 10.21 -12.07
CA ARG A 173 6.47 8.95 -12.36
C ARG A 173 5.34 8.70 -11.38
N LEU A 174 5.51 9.09 -10.12
CA LEU A 174 4.46 9.02 -9.11
C LEU A 174 3.30 9.94 -9.50
N GLU A 175 3.58 11.21 -9.78
CA GLU A 175 2.55 12.17 -10.21
C GLU A 175 1.87 11.74 -11.52
N TRP A 176 2.65 11.34 -12.53
CA TRP A 176 2.15 10.83 -13.80
C TRP A 176 1.24 9.61 -13.59
N GLY A 177 1.64 8.67 -12.74
CA GLY A 177 0.88 7.45 -12.42
C GLY A 177 -0.54 7.76 -11.97
N TYR A 178 -0.72 8.83 -11.20
CA TYR A 178 -2.00 9.31 -10.68
C TYR A 178 -2.63 10.47 -11.47
N SER A 179 -2.16 10.72 -12.70
CA SER A 179 -2.70 11.74 -13.61
C SER A 179 -3.19 11.11 -14.92
N PRO A 180 -4.15 10.16 -14.90
CA PRO A 180 -4.73 9.62 -16.13
C PRO A 180 -5.53 10.69 -16.88
N THR A 181 -5.61 10.59 -18.20
CA THR A 181 -6.46 11.50 -19.00
C THR A 181 -7.90 11.00 -19.11
N LYS A 182 -8.10 9.69 -18.95
CA LYS A 182 -9.38 8.99 -18.99
C LYS A 182 -9.30 7.69 -18.18
N GLU A 183 -10.43 7.18 -17.71
CA GLU A 183 -10.51 5.94 -16.91
C GLU A 183 -9.84 4.74 -17.62
N SER A 184 -10.01 4.64 -18.94
CA SER A 184 -9.40 3.59 -19.79
C SER A 184 -7.87 3.56 -19.81
N ASP A 185 -7.21 4.63 -19.33
CA ASP A 185 -5.76 4.65 -19.15
C ASP A 185 -5.31 3.82 -17.92
N VAL A 186 -6.25 3.51 -17.01
CA VAL A 186 -6.00 2.77 -15.76
C VAL A 186 -6.71 1.43 -15.81
N VAL A 187 -8.00 1.40 -16.16
CA VAL A 187 -8.81 0.18 -16.19
C VAL A 187 -9.70 0.14 -17.42
N ASP A 188 -9.86 -1.05 -18.00
CA ASP A 188 -10.83 -1.25 -19.07
C ASP A 188 -12.22 -1.52 -18.45
N ASN A 189 -12.95 -0.44 -18.15
CA ASN A 189 -14.28 -0.47 -17.57
C ASN A 189 -15.31 -0.87 -18.66
N ARG A 190 -15.85 -2.09 -18.57
CA ARG A 190 -16.68 -2.69 -19.63
C ARG A 190 -18.15 -2.93 -19.24
N GLY A 191 -18.58 -2.36 -18.12
CA GLY A 191 -19.99 -2.37 -17.67
C GLY A 191 -20.54 -3.73 -17.21
N MET A 192 -21.76 -3.73 -16.65
CA MET A 192 -22.35 -4.86 -15.91
C MET A 192 -22.63 -6.14 -16.73
N ILE A 193 -22.94 -6.01 -18.03
CA ILE A 193 -23.32 -7.18 -18.86
C ILE A 193 -22.14 -8.17 -19.01
N GLN A 194 -20.89 -7.68 -18.94
CA GLN A 194 -19.71 -8.55 -19.01
C GLN A 194 -19.24 -9.07 -17.65
N MET A 195 -19.72 -8.56 -16.52
CA MET A 195 -19.42 -9.09 -15.18
C MET A 195 -20.00 -10.50 -14.98
N LEU A 196 -21.25 -10.71 -15.42
CA LEU A 196 -21.94 -12.01 -15.43
C LEU A 196 -21.24 -13.05 -16.32
N LEU A 197 -20.57 -12.58 -17.37
CA LEU A 197 -19.75 -13.45 -18.19
C LEU A 197 -18.41 -13.70 -17.48
N ARG A 198 -17.63 -12.67 -17.15
CA ARG A 198 -16.18 -12.79 -16.86
C ARG A 198 -15.76 -12.83 -15.39
N GLY A 199 -16.67 -12.59 -14.45
CA GLY A 199 -16.40 -12.67 -13.00
C GLY A 199 -15.72 -11.44 -12.38
N ALA A 200 -15.52 -10.34 -13.13
CA ALA A 200 -15.00 -9.07 -12.63
C ALA A 200 -15.50 -7.88 -13.46
N GLN A 201 -15.55 -6.69 -12.86
CA GLN A 201 -16.05 -5.45 -13.49
C GLN A 201 -15.06 -4.82 -14.48
N ALA A 202 -13.75 -4.93 -14.25
CA ALA A 202 -12.72 -4.28 -15.07
C ALA A 202 -11.55 -5.18 -15.46
N GLY A 203 -11.04 -4.98 -16.69
CA GLY A 203 -9.79 -5.57 -17.16
C GLY A 203 -8.58 -4.72 -16.72
N THR A 204 -7.55 -5.37 -16.18
CA THR A 204 -6.34 -4.73 -15.58
C THR A 204 -5.14 -4.63 -16.53
N GLY A 205 -5.35 -4.89 -17.83
CA GLY A 205 -4.30 -4.77 -18.86
C GLY A 205 -3.65 -3.37 -18.94
N PRO A 206 -4.44 -2.27 -18.95
CA PRO A 206 -3.88 -0.92 -18.92
C PRO A 206 -3.06 -0.64 -17.65
N LEU A 207 -3.59 -1.01 -16.47
CA LEU A 207 -2.87 -0.92 -15.20
C LEU A 207 -1.53 -1.66 -15.23
N ARG A 208 -1.51 -2.92 -15.73
CA ARG A 208 -0.28 -3.70 -15.90
C ARG A 208 0.76 -2.94 -16.73
N LYS A 209 0.34 -2.38 -17.88
CA LYS A 209 1.23 -1.61 -18.76
C LYS A 209 1.72 -0.33 -18.08
N ARG A 210 0.85 0.36 -17.34
CA ARG A 210 1.18 1.61 -16.64
C ARG A 210 2.21 1.37 -15.53
N ILE A 211 2.06 0.30 -14.74
CA ILE A 211 3.03 -0.11 -13.71
C ILE A 211 4.39 -0.41 -14.36
N ARG A 212 4.41 -1.22 -15.42
CA ARG A 212 5.66 -1.54 -16.14
C ARG A 212 6.36 -0.28 -16.66
N ASN A 213 5.61 0.63 -17.28
CA ASN A 213 6.15 1.89 -17.79
C ASN A 213 6.59 2.86 -16.69
N ALA A 214 6.08 2.73 -15.46
CA ALA A 214 6.52 3.56 -14.35
C ALA A 214 7.95 3.20 -13.90
N VAL A 215 8.34 1.93 -14.02
CA VAL A 215 9.61 1.40 -13.50
C VAL A 215 10.60 0.92 -14.57
N PHE A 216 10.16 0.76 -15.81
CA PHE A 216 10.98 0.21 -16.90
C PHE A 216 10.55 0.74 -18.27
N GLU A 217 10.44 2.05 -18.38
CA GLU A 217 10.06 2.71 -19.64
C GLU A 217 11.11 2.43 -20.72
N ASN A 218 10.68 2.01 -21.91
CA ASN A 218 11.54 1.75 -23.06
C ASN A 218 12.71 0.77 -22.79
N GLY A 219 12.61 -0.06 -21.76
CA GLY A 219 13.66 -1.00 -21.37
C GLY A 219 14.80 -0.40 -20.55
N ASP A 220 14.65 0.82 -20.02
CA ASP A 220 15.64 1.47 -19.17
C ASP A 220 15.64 0.89 -17.73
N PRO A 221 16.72 0.24 -17.27
CA PRO A 221 16.79 -0.37 -15.95
C PRO A 221 17.11 0.61 -14.82
N THR A 222 17.33 1.90 -15.08
CA THR A 222 17.79 2.87 -14.06
C THR A 222 16.94 2.86 -12.78
N MET A 223 15.62 2.80 -12.90
CA MET A 223 14.71 2.70 -11.75
C MET A 223 14.86 1.37 -10.99
N LEU A 224 15.02 0.26 -11.71
CA LEU A 224 15.23 -1.06 -11.11
C LEU A 224 16.56 -1.14 -10.38
N GLU A 225 17.62 -0.56 -10.94
CA GLU A 225 18.93 -0.46 -10.30
C GLU A 225 18.84 0.34 -9.00
N ALA A 226 18.14 1.48 -9.03
CA ALA A 226 17.90 2.28 -7.83
C ALA A 226 17.09 1.53 -6.76
N ILE A 227 16.07 0.74 -7.14
CA ILE A 227 15.30 -0.10 -6.22
C ILE A 227 16.18 -1.21 -5.62
N ARG A 228 16.97 -1.90 -6.47
CA ARG A 228 17.87 -2.98 -6.06
C ARG A 228 18.88 -2.51 -5.01
N ASP A 229 19.44 -1.32 -5.24
CA ASP A 229 20.55 -0.77 -4.44
C ASP A 229 20.04 0.14 -3.30
N SER A 230 18.71 0.22 -3.12
CA SER A 230 18.08 1.12 -2.15
C SER A 230 18.46 0.79 -0.70
N SER A 231 18.72 1.84 0.07
CA SER A 231 18.86 1.76 1.53
C SER A 231 17.53 1.64 2.26
N ILE A 232 16.41 1.78 1.56
CA ILE A 232 15.05 1.65 2.08
C ILE A 232 14.55 0.23 1.84
N ALA A 233 14.10 -0.44 2.89
CA ALA A 233 13.39 -1.71 2.79
C ALA A 233 11.92 -1.46 2.41
N GLY A 234 11.50 -1.95 1.24
CA GLY A 234 10.14 -1.80 0.75
C GLY A 234 9.35 -3.10 0.83
N TYR A 235 8.13 -3.01 1.34
CA TYR A 235 7.24 -4.17 1.49
C TYR A 235 5.86 -3.90 0.89
N ILE A 236 5.36 -4.87 0.14
CA ILE A 236 4.02 -4.81 -0.48
C ILE A 236 3.15 -5.93 0.06
N GLY A 237 1.99 -5.57 0.60
CA GLY A 237 1.06 -6.51 1.24
C GLY A 237 -0.10 -6.96 0.33
N PHE A 238 -0.52 -8.21 0.45
CA PHE A 238 -1.65 -8.81 -0.28
C PHE A 238 -2.24 -9.99 0.50
N VAL A 239 -3.38 -10.54 0.05
CA VAL A 239 -4.01 -11.71 0.66
C VAL A 239 -3.92 -12.90 -0.28
N GLU A 240 -3.48 -14.05 0.23
CA GLU A 240 -3.57 -15.30 -0.53
C GLU A 240 -5.01 -15.82 -0.50
N ALA A 241 -5.61 -16.00 -1.68
CA ALA A 241 -7.01 -16.37 -1.81
C ALA A 241 -7.33 -17.76 -1.24
N HIS A 242 -6.36 -18.68 -1.27
CA HIS A 242 -6.56 -20.07 -0.84
C HIS A 242 -6.74 -20.19 0.67
N CYS A 243 -5.82 -19.62 1.46
CA CYS A 243 -5.84 -19.67 2.93
C CYS A 243 -6.49 -18.44 3.57
N GLY A 244 -6.70 -17.37 2.79
CA GLY A 244 -7.23 -16.10 3.28
C GLY A 244 -6.27 -15.32 4.18
N LEU A 245 -5.01 -15.75 4.31
CA LEU A 245 -4.02 -15.10 5.16
C LEU A 245 -3.37 -13.92 4.44
N PHE A 246 -2.99 -12.91 5.21
CA PHE A 246 -2.24 -11.75 4.71
C PHE A 246 -0.76 -12.12 4.58
N HIS A 247 -0.15 -11.76 3.46
CA HIS A 247 1.25 -11.98 3.13
C HIS A 247 1.84 -10.67 2.65
N TYR A 248 3.16 -10.58 2.64
CA TYR A 248 3.85 -9.46 2.01
C TYR A 248 5.06 -9.96 1.24
N VAL A 249 5.60 -9.09 0.38
CA VAL A 249 6.80 -9.38 -0.40
C VAL A 249 7.87 -8.33 -0.17
N ASP A 250 9.14 -8.74 -0.08
CA ASP A 250 10.30 -7.85 -0.08
C ASP A 250 10.59 -7.36 -1.51
N VAL A 251 10.36 -6.07 -1.74
CA VAL A 251 10.51 -5.42 -3.04
C VAL A 251 11.97 -5.43 -3.51
N ARG A 252 12.93 -5.23 -2.59
CA ARG A 252 14.36 -5.22 -2.92
C ARG A 252 14.82 -6.62 -3.31
N GLY A 253 14.38 -7.62 -2.55
CA GLY A 253 14.61 -9.03 -2.85
C GLY A 253 14.12 -9.43 -4.25
N LEU A 254 12.88 -9.08 -4.59
CA LEU A 254 12.30 -9.38 -5.92
C LEU A 254 13.13 -8.86 -7.09
N VAL A 255 13.78 -7.69 -6.94
CA VAL A 255 14.60 -7.09 -7.99
C VAL A 255 16.02 -7.66 -7.99
N ARG A 256 16.62 -7.81 -6.81
CA ARG A 256 18.01 -8.29 -6.67
C ARG A 256 18.18 -9.71 -7.17
N ASP A 257 17.22 -10.58 -6.85
CA ASP A 257 17.34 -12.01 -7.09
C ASP A 257 16.63 -12.41 -8.41
N ALA A 258 16.13 -11.43 -9.16
CA ALA A 258 15.58 -11.65 -10.49
C ALA A 258 16.68 -12.08 -11.49
N PRO A 259 16.41 -13.04 -12.38
CA PRO A 259 17.39 -13.52 -13.36
C PRO A 259 17.75 -12.50 -14.44
N ASN A 260 16.89 -11.50 -14.67
CA ASN A 260 17.10 -10.38 -15.60
C ASN A 260 16.10 -9.26 -15.30
N TRP A 261 16.28 -8.09 -15.93
CA TRP A 261 15.42 -6.92 -15.70
C TRP A 261 13.96 -7.14 -16.06
N GLU A 262 13.66 -7.88 -17.13
CA GLU A 262 12.28 -8.19 -17.50
C GLU A 262 11.58 -9.02 -16.42
N SER A 263 12.28 -10.01 -15.85
CA SER A 263 11.78 -10.79 -14.73
C SER A 263 11.61 -9.96 -13.45
N ALA A 264 12.50 -9.00 -13.18
CA ALA A 264 12.33 -8.05 -12.07
C ALA A 264 11.07 -7.21 -12.25
N VAL A 265 10.82 -6.71 -13.46
CA VAL A 265 9.64 -5.91 -13.79
C VAL A 265 8.36 -6.73 -13.67
N ASP A 266 8.34 -7.96 -14.18
CA ASP A 266 7.19 -8.85 -14.02
C ASP A 266 6.92 -9.19 -12.55
N ALA A 267 7.96 -9.36 -11.73
CA ALA A 267 7.84 -9.57 -10.29
C ALA A 267 7.24 -8.34 -9.55
N LEU A 268 7.78 -7.14 -9.81
CA LEU A 268 7.26 -5.89 -9.23
C LEU A 268 5.82 -5.62 -9.69
N THR A 269 5.54 -5.91 -10.96
CA THR A 269 4.20 -5.79 -11.52
C THR A 269 3.26 -6.78 -10.85
N ALA A 270 3.66 -8.04 -10.67
CA ALA A 270 2.89 -9.05 -9.96
C ALA A 270 2.59 -8.62 -8.52
N ALA A 271 3.59 -8.11 -7.78
CA ALA A 271 3.41 -7.62 -6.42
C ALA A 271 2.37 -6.49 -6.34
N THR A 272 2.54 -5.46 -7.18
CA THR A 272 1.67 -4.28 -7.21
C THR A 272 0.24 -4.63 -7.63
N MET A 273 0.12 -5.48 -8.65
CA MET A 273 -1.17 -5.96 -9.12
C MET A 273 -1.86 -6.86 -8.11
N ALA A 274 -1.12 -7.74 -7.41
CA ALA A 274 -1.66 -8.60 -6.36
C ALA A 274 -2.24 -7.73 -5.24
N SER A 275 -1.46 -6.73 -4.82
CA SER A 275 -1.84 -5.79 -3.79
C SER A 275 -3.07 -4.95 -4.16
N SER A 276 -3.35 -4.79 -5.46
CA SER A 276 -4.48 -3.98 -5.99
C SER A 276 -5.61 -4.82 -6.60
N ALA A 277 -5.54 -6.16 -6.53
CA ALA A 277 -6.48 -7.10 -7.15
C ALA A 277 -7.77 -7.23 -6.33
N MET A 278 -8.54 -6.15 -6.28
CA MET A 278 -9.72 -6.03 -5.44
C MET A 278 -10.84 -6.97 -5.91
N PRO A 279 -11.33 -7.90 -5.07
CA PRO A 279 -12.43 -8.79 -5.44
C PRO A 279 -13.64 -8.01 -5.94
N VAL A 280 -14.43 -8.62 -6.85
CA VAL A 280 -15.60 -8.03 -7.53
C VAL A 280 -15.25 -6.95 -8.56
N PHE A 281 -14.33 -6.03 -8.24
CA PHE A 281 -13.95 -4.92 -9.11
C PHE A 281 -12.89 -5.29 -10.16
N HIS A 282 -11.89 -6.08 -9.76
CA HIS A 282 -10.79 -6.50 -10.61
C HIS A 282 -10.78 -8.01 -10.85
N GLN A 283 -10.23 -8.43 -11.99
CA GLN A 283 -9.94 -9.85 -12.22
C GLN A 283 -8.97 -10.36 -11.14
N GLN A 284 -9.24 -11.55 -10.60
CA GLN A 284 -8.32 -12.22 -9.67
C GLN A 284 -6.95 -12.37 -10.34
N LEU A 285 -5.89 -12.02 -9.61
CA LEU A 285 -4.52 -12.25 -10.07
C LEU A 285 -4.05 -13.64 -9.65
N ARG A 286 -3.36 -14.33 -10.56
CA ARG A 286 -2.63 -15.56 -10.28
C ARG A 286 -1.18 -15.41 -10.71
N VAL A 287 -0.25 -15.62 -9.78
CA VAL A 287 1.19 -15.69 -10.09
C VAL A 287 1.54 -17.15 -10.34
N THR A 288 2.14 -17.44 -11.50
CA THR A 288 2.36 -18.81 -11.98
C THR A 288 3.83 -19.12 -12.22
N LYS A 289 4.13 -20.42 -12.41
CA LYS A 289 5.49 -20.97 -12.70
C LYS A 289 6.49 -20.91 -11.54
N SER A 290 6.05 -20.56 -10.34
CA SER A 290 6.92 -20.67 -9.18
C SER A 290 7.17 -22.12 -8.80
N LYS A 291 8.37 -22.42 -8.29
CA LYS A 291 8.72 -23.71 -7.69
C LYS A 291 7.85 -24.08 -6.50
N HIS A 292 7.22 -23.09 -5.86
CA HIS A 292 6.28 -23.25 -4.74
C HIS A 292 4.82 -23.44 -5.18
N GLY A 293 4.56 -23.61 -6.48
CA GLY A 293 3.22 -23.71 -7.05
C GLY A 293 2.61 -22.35 -7.41
N ASP A 294 1.46 -22.39 -8.08
CA ASP A 294 0.72 -21.20 -8.48
C ASP A 294 -0.10 -20.66 -7.31
N ARG A 295 -0.08 -19.33 -7.08
CA ARG A 295 -0.87 -18.70 -6.02
C ARG A 295 -1.85 -17.69 -6.57
N SER A 296 -3.09 -17.76 -6.08
CA SER A 296 -4.14 -16.79 -6.39
C SER A 296 -4.18 -15.72 -5.31
N LEU A 297 -4.14 -14.46 -5.69
CA LEU A 297 -3.90 -13.32 -4.80
C LEU A 297 -5.04 -12.29 -4.91
N TYR A 298 -5.35 -11.65 -3.78
CA TYR A 298 -6.30 -10.55 -3.64
C TYR A 298 -5.63 -9.32 -3.04
N ASP A 299 -6.28 -8.18 -3.23
CA ASP A 299 -5.90 -6.91 -2.62
C ASP A 299 -5.70 -7.03 -1.10
N GLY A 300 -4.62 -6.44 -0.59
CA GLY A 300 -4.28 -6.45 0.84
C GLY A 300 -5.35 -5.78 1.71
N GLY A 301 -6.02 -4.77 1.16
CA GLY A 301 -7.11 -3.98 1.74
C GLY A 301 -8.32 -4.79 2.19
N VAL A 302 -8.44 -6.04 1.72
CA VAL A 302 -9.47 -6.99 2.21
C VAL A 302 -9.21 -7.41 3.66
N ARG A 303 -7.97 -7.32 4.15
CA ARG A 303 -7.58 -7.71 5.52
C ARG A 303 -6.97 -6.56 6.31
N ARG A 304 -6.15 -5.74 5.68
CA ARG A 304 -5.32 -4.70 6.30
C ARG A 304 -5.15 -3.54 5.37
N SER A 305 -4.93 -2.36 5.93
CA SER A 305 -4.63 -1.17 5.13
C SER A 305 -3.29 -0.54 5.46
N VAL A 306 -2.73 -0.90 6.60
CA VAL A 306 -1.32 -0.78 6.98
C VAL A 306 -0.95 -2.07 7.72
N PHE A 307 0.31 -2.54 7.61
CA PHE A 307 0.72 -3.86 8.14
C PHE A 307 2.14 -3.85 8.69
N PHE A 308 2.35 -4.59 9.78
CA PHE A 308 3.58 -4.54 10.60
C PHE A 308 3.54 -5.44 11.84
N GLU A 309 2.45 -6.18 12.08
CA GLU A 309 2.03 -6.59 13.41
C GLU A 309 3.10 -7.33 14.21
N ARG A 310 3.64 -8.42 13.66
CA ARG A 310 4.69 -9.19 14.31
C ARG A 310 6.03 -8.47 14.34
N ALA A 311 6.36 -7.78 13.25
CA ALA A 311 7.60 -7.01 13.15
C ALA A 311 7.67 -5.92 14.24
N MET A 312 6.53 -5.31 14.58
CA MET A 312 6.39 -4.33 15.65
C MET A 312 6.46 -4.94 17.05
N GLU A 313 5.98 -6.17 17.26
CA GLU A 313 6.20 -6.85 18.54
C GLU A 313 7.69 -7.13 18.76
N ALA A 314 8.38 -7.59 17.72
CA ALA A 314 9.82 -7.80 17.75
C ALA A 314 10.61 -6.50 17.94
N MET A 315 10.14 -5.39 17.34
CA MET A 315 10.65 -4.04 17.58
C MET A 315 10.44 -3.63 19.03
N HIS A 316 9.24 -3.81 19.58
CA HIS A 316 8.89 -3.42 20.95
C HIS A 316 9.73 -4.16 21.99
N ASP A 317 9.98 -5.44 21.77
CA ASP A 317 10.89 -6.21 22.62
C ASP A 317 12.33 -5.70 22.54
N GLU A 318 12.79 -5.21 21.38
CA GLU A 318 14.11 -4.58 21.24
C GLU A 318 14.13 -3.18 21.88
N VAL A 319 13.07 -2.39 21.75
CA VAL A 319 12.92 -1.09 22.42
C VAL A 319 13.05 -1.25 23.93
N ARG A 320 12.40 -2.26 24.52
CA ARG A 320 12.53 -2.55 25.95
C ARG A 320 13.94 -2.92 26.39
N ARG A 321 14.72 -3.58 25.54
CA ARG A 321 16.12 -3.95 25.84
C ARG A 321 17.08 -2.76 25.73
N GLN A 322 16.78 -1.82 24.83
CA GLN A 322 17.69 -0.73 24.49
C GLN A 322 17.35 0.60 25.18
N ALA A 323 16.10 0.76 25.65
CA ALA A 323 15.66 1.96 26.36
C ALA A 323 16.09 1.94 27.83
N GLY A 324 16.44 3.11 28.36
CA GLY A 324 16.76 3.29 29.78
C GLY A 324 18.06 2.61 30.21
N HIS A 325 18.12 2.15 31.46
CA HIS A 325 19.27 1.41 31.99
C HIS A 325 19.19 -0.06 31.55
N PRO A 326 20.30 -0.73 31.17
CA PRO A 326 20.28 -2.15 30.75
C PRO A 326 19.67 -3.15 31.75
N ASP A 327 19.62 -2.77 33.04
CA ASP A 327 19.04 -3.57 34.12
C ASP A 327 17.57 -3.21 34.42
N ASP A 328 16.98 -2.22 33.74
CA ASP A 328 15.58 -1.85 33.89
C ASP A 328 14.70 -2.68 32.94
N GLU A 329 13.94 -3.61 33.50
CA GLU A 329 13.02 -4.45 32.72
C GLU A 329 11.79 -3.67 32.20
N ASN A 330 11.51 -2.48 32.74
CA ASN A 330 10.34 -1.67 32.41
C ASN A 330 10.70 -0.18 32.27
N PRO A 331 11.52 0.19 31.28
CA PRO A 331 11.97 1.57 31.07
C PRO A 331 10.78 2.52 30.90
N ALA A 332 10.95 3.77 31.29
CA ALA A 332 9.89 4.76 31.20
C ALA A 332 9.49 5.03 29.75
N GLY A 333 8.22 5.41 29.52
CA GLY A 333 7.70 5.61 28.16
C GLY A 333 8.49 6.63 27.32
N HIS A 334 9.06 7.67 27.94
CA HIS A 334 9.90 8.64 27.23
C HIS A 334 11.25 8.05 26.79
N GLU A 335 11.84 7.15 27.58
CA GLU A 335 13.08 6.44 27.20
C GLU A 335 12.81 5.45 26.07
N GLN A 336 11.65 4.79 26.09
CA GLN A 336 11.19 3.95 24.98
C GLN A 336 10.97 4.77 23.70
N GLU A 337 10.33 5.95 23.81
CA GLU A 337 10.14 6.87 22.68
C GLU A 337 11.48 7.29 22.05
N GLU A 338 12.52 7.54 22.86
CA GLU A 338 13.83 8.00 22.38
C GLU A 338 14.53 7.01 21.45
N VAL A 339 14.35 5.70 21.64
CA VAL A 339 14.94 4.66 20.79
C VAL A 339 13.97 4.10 19.75
N THR A 340 12.69 4.50 19.80
CA THR A 340 11.67 4.07 18.83
C THR A 340 11.76 4.93 17.56
N PRO A 341 11.72 4.33 16.35
CA PRO A 341 11.64 5.08 15.10
C PRO A 341 10.32 5.85 14.98
N GLU A 342 10.31 6.91 14.18
CA GLU A 342 9.08 7.69 13.94
C GLU A 342 8.24 7.07 12.82
N PHE A 343 6.93 6.96 13.04
CA PHE A 343 6.01 6.38 12.05
C PHE A 343 5.26 7.49 11.33
N PHE A 344 5.22 7.42 10.00
CA PHE A 344 4.46 8.31 9.14
C PHE A 344 3.43 7.48 8.36
N VAL A 345 2.15 7.78 8.56
CA VAL A 345 1.04 7.07 7.94
C VAL A 345 0.35 8.00 6.95
N VAL A 346 0.36 7.63 5.67
CA VAL A 346 -0.47 8.25 4.65
C VAL A 346 -1.68 7.38 4.42
N ARG A 347 -2.82 7.85 4.91
CA ARG A 347 -4.11 7.31 4.52
C ARG A 347 -4.58 8.03 3.27
N ASN A 348 -4.63 7.33 2.15
CA ASN A 348 -5.01 7.92 0.88
C ASN A 348 -6.49 8.34 0.84
N GLY A 349 -7.38 7.65 1.57
CA GLY A 349 -8.81 7.98 1.67
C GLY A 349 -9.20 8.82 2.90
N PRO A 350 -10.48 9.26 2.97
CA PRO A 350 -11.04 9.93 4.14
C PRO A 350 -11.26 8.94 5.28
N THR A 351 -11.28 9.43 6.51
CA THR A 351 -11.47 8.65 7.74
C THR A 351 -12.91 8.28 8.04
N VAL A 352 -13.84 9.05 7.49
CA VAL A 352 -15.28 8.86 7.68
C VAL A 352 -15.95 8.70 6.32
N ARG A 353 -16.87 7.74 6.22
CA ARG A 353 -17.73 7.57 5.05
C ARG A 353 -18.98 8.43 5.20
N LYS A 354 -19.29 9.24 4.18
CA LYS A 354 -20.53 10.01 4.13
C LYS A 354 -21.76 9.09 4.15
N PRO A 355 -22.89 9.53 4.72
CA PRO A 355 -24.17 8.89 4.48
C PRO A 355 -24.46 8.83 2.98
N ASP A 356 -25.08 7.75 2.54
CA ASP A 356 -25.59 7.59 1.17
C ASP A 356 -27.12 7.53 1.26
N PRO A 357 -27.81 8.69 1.18
CA PRO A 357 -29.26 8.76 1.40
C PRO A 357 -30.06 8.08 0.29
N ASP A 358 -29.47 7.94 -0.90
CA ASP A 358 -30.11 7.32 -2.05
C ASP A 358 -30.03 5.79 -1.99
N LEU A 359 -29.17 5.23 -1.13
CA LEU A 359 -29.01 3.79 -0.99
C LEU A 359 -30.31 3.10 -0.55
N ASP A 360 -31.03 3.70 0.40
CA ASP A 360 -32.30 3.18 0.90
C ASP A 360 -33.41 3.18 -0.17
N ALA A 361 -33.24 3.99 -1.22
CA ALA A 361 -34.13 4.03 -2.38
C ALA A 361 -33.64 3.16 -3.56
N ASN A 362 -32.50 2.50 -3.43
CA ASN A 362 -31.86 1.71 -4.49
C ASN A 362 -31.80 0.21 -4.13
N ASP A 363 -32.62 -0.60 -4.81
CA ASP A 363 -32.62 -2.07 -4.66
C ASP A 363 -31.50 -2.78 -5.45
N GLY A 364 -30.55 -2.02 -6.01
CA GLY A 364 -29.49 -2.55 -6.85
C GLY A 364 -28.45 -3.36 -6.04
N PRO A 365 -28.22 -4.65 -6.34
CA PRO A 365 -27.24 -5.46 -5.59
C PRO A 365 -25.81 -4.92 -5.71
N LEU A 366 -25.48 -4.20 -6.79
CA LEU A 366 -24.17 -3.60 -6.98
C LEU A 366 -23.94 -2.39 -6.08
N ALA A 367 -24.89 -1.44 -6.02
CA ALA A 367 -24.77 -0.26 -5.17
C ALA A 367 -24.68 -0.65 -3.68
N ASN A 368 -25.52 -1.61 -3.27
CA ASN A 368 -25.47 -2.18 -1.92
C ASN A 368 -24.14 -2.90 -1.63
N GLY A 369 -23.63 -3.69 -2.58
CA GLY A 369 -22.32 -4.35 -2.46
C GLY A 369 -21.15 -3.35 -2.38
N GLN A 370 -21.18 -2.31 -3.20
CA GLN A 370 -20.20 -1.22 -3.19
C GLN A 370 -20.20 -0.48 -1.86
N ARG A 371 -21.39 -0.15 -1.32
CA ARG A 371 -21.49 0.48 -0.01
C ARG A 371 -20.95 -0.41 1.10
N GLY A 372 -21.37 -1.66 1.15
CA GLY A 372 -20.90 -2.61 2.16
C GLY A 372 -19.38 -2.75 2.12
N TYR A 373 -18.82 -2.82 0.92
CA TYR A 373 -17.36 -2.83 0.71
C TYR A 373 -16.68 -1.54 1.22
N ASP A 374 -17.16 -0.37 0.80
CA ASP A 374 -16.60 0.92 1.19
C ASP A 374 -16.59 1.12 2.72
N LEU A 375 -17.58 0.59 3.42
CA LEU A 375 -17.68 0.56 4.89
C LEU A 375 -16.68 -0.42 5.51
N LEU A 376 -16.63 -1.67 5.02
CA LEU A 376 -15.71 -2.70 5.54
C LEU A 376 -14.23 -2.28 5.39
N VAL A 377 -13.86 -1.72 4.23
CA VAL A 377 -12.51 -1.22 4.01
C VAL A 377 -12.20 -0.04 4.92
N ASN A 378 -13.14 0.89 5.11
CA ASN A 378 -12.94 2.02 6.01
C ASN A 378 -12.68 1.57 7.45
N GLU A 379 -13.46 0.60 7.93
CA GLU A 379 -13.29 0.05 9.27
C GLU A 379 -11.96 -0.69 9.41
N SER A 380 -11.58 -1.48 8.39
CA SER A 380 -10.27 -2.14 8.35
C SER A 380 -9.12 -1.12 8.36
N GLU A 381 -9.25 -0.01 7.63
CA GLU A 381 -8.28 1.08 7.57
C GLU A 381 -8.08 1.76 8.92
N ILE A 382 -9.18 2.21 9.54
CA ILE A 382 -9.14 2.85 10.87
C ILE A 382 -8.59 1.86 11.90
N GLY A 383 -9.10 0.64 11.91
CA GLY A 383 -8.69 -0.40 12.86
C GLY A 383 -7.21 -0.73 12.77
N ALA A 384 -6.64 -0.78 11.57
CA ALA A 384 -5.21 -1.04 11.37
C ALA A 384 -4.33 0.10 11.92
N ILE A 385 -4.72 1.36 11.74
CA ILE A 385 -4.01 2.52 12.30
C ILE A 385 -4.16 2.56 13.83
N ALA A 386 -5.34 2.25 14.37
CA ALA A 386 -5.54 2.13 15.82
C ALA A 386 -4.68 1.01 16.42
N ASN A 387 -4.58 -0.13 15.72
CA ASN A 387 -3.72 -1.24 16.13
C ASN A 387 -2.23 -0.86 16.12
N LEU A 388 -1.80 0.03 15.22
CA LEU A 388 -0.44 0.59 15.25
C LEU A 388 -0.15 1.28 16.58
N ARG A 389 -1.09 2.10 17.07
CA ARG A 389 -0.95 2.77 18.37
C ARG A 389 -0.96 1.79 19.54
N LEU A 390 -1.72 0.69 19.46
CA LEU A 390 -1.69 -0.37 20.49
C LEU A 390 -0.35 -1.10 20.54
N LEU A 391 0.27 -1.33 19.38
CA LEU A 391 1.58 -1.97 19.27
C LEU A 391 2.75 -1.01 19.51
N ASN A 392 2.53 0.29 19.34
CA ASN A 392 3.49 1.36 19.61
C ASN A 392 2.91 2.39 20.62
N PRO A 393 2.82 2.03 21.91
CA PRO A 393 2.12 2.84 22.91
C PRO A 393 2.80 4.19 23.20
N HIS A 394 4.12 4.28 22.99
CA HIS A 394 4.93 5.45 23.36
C HIS A 394 5.55 6.18 22.17
N GLY A 395 5.82 5.49 21.06
CA GLY A 395 6.45 6.10 19.90
C GLY A 395 5.59 7.14 19.18
N ARG A 396 6.23 7.97 18.36
CA ARG A 396 5.55 9.01 17.59
C ARG A 396 4.93 8.41 16.33
N ILE A 397 3.66 8.75 16.12
CA ILE A 397 2.90 8.34 14.93
C ILE A 397 2.29 9.60 14.33
N TRP A 398 2.81 10.00 13.19
CA TRP A 398 2.35 11.10 12.36
C TRP A 398 1.40 10.56 11.31
N VAL A 399 0.24 11.19 11.17
CA VAL A 399 -0.80 10.75 10.24
C VAL A 399 -1.16 11.89 9.31
N THR A 400 -1.49 11.52 8.08
CA THR A 400 -2.16 12.40 7.12
C THR A 400 -3.24 11.63 6.36
N THR A 401 -4.35 12.30 6.02
CA THR A 401 -5.54 11.70 5.39
C THR A 401 -6.10 12.61 4.31
N ALA A 402 -6.90 12.07 3.40
CA ALA A 402 -7.69 12.87 2.45
C ALA A 402 -8.98 13.45 3.06
N ASP A 403 -9.10 13.58 4.39
CA ASP A 403 -10.25 14.25 5.00
C ASP A 403 -10.35 15.72 4.57
N GLY A 404 -11.59 16.20 4.41
CA GLY A 404 -11.89 17.53 3.90
C GLY A 404 -11.85 17.64 2.37
N TYR A 405 -11.75 16.52 1.64
CA TYR A 405 -11.75 16.52 0.16
C TYR A 405 -13.04 17.10 -0.45
N ASP A 406 -14.12 17.04 0.30
CA ASP A 406 -15.49 17.37 -0.09
C ASP A 406 -15.83 18.85 0.06
N ASP A 407 -15.20 19.51 1.04
CA ASP A 407 -15.31 20.95 1.26
C ASP A 407 -14.14 21.71 0.62
N PHE A 408 -13.24 21.00 -0.08
CA PHE A 408 -12.06 21.58 -0.70
C PHE A 408 -12.37 22.20 -2.07
N GLU A 409 -12.17 23.50 -2.19
CA GLU A 409 -12.25 24.23 -3.46
C GLU A 409 -10.97 24.05 -4.29
N CYS A 410 -10.89 22.95 -5.06
CA CYS A 410 -9.77 22.71 -5.97
C CYS A 410 -9.65 23.80 -7.03
N GLN A 411 -8.41 24.25 -7.22
CA GLN A 411 -8.05 25.33 -8.14
C GLN A 411 -7.70 24.79 -9.54
N CYS A 412 -8.01 23.53 -9.80
CA CYS A 412 -7.63 22.78 -10.98
C CYS A 412 -8.62 23.07 -12.13
N GLU A 413 -8.14 23.14 -13.37
CA GLU A 413 -9.00 23.31 -14.54
C GLU A 413 -9.94 22.10 -14.70
N GLY A 414 -11.25 22.33 -14.82
CA GLY A 414 -12.25 21.25 -14.90
C GLY A 414 -12.44 20.48 -13.59
N ALA A 415 -12.14 21.11 -12.44
CA ALA A 415 -12.30 20.54 -11.11
C ALA A 415 -13.68 19.90 -10.92
N ASP A 416 -13.66 18.64 -10.54
CA ASP A 416 -14.83 17.93 -10.06
C ASP A 416 -14.41 17.00 -8.93
N CYS A 417 -14.60 17.49 -7.70
CA CYS A 417 -14.18 16.81 -6.49
C CYS A 417 -15.26 15.85 -5.96
N SER A 418 -16.27 15.53 -6.77
CA SER A 418 -17.25 14.50 -6.44
C SER A 418 -16.76 13.11 -6.85
N LYS A 419 -16.73 12.19 -5.86
CA LYS A 419 -16.56 10.75 -6.11
C LYS A 419 -17.89 10.22 -6.65
N GLU A 420 -18.10 10.32 -7.96
CA GLU A 420 -19.23 9.70 -8.67
C GLU A 420 -19.08 8.16 -8.74
N SER A 421 -19.93 7.49 -9.51
CA SER A 421 -19.95 6.02 -9.66
C SER A 421 -18.77 5.45 -10.48
N GLU A 422 -17.96 6.30 -11.10
CA GLU A 422 -16.75 5.91 -11.84
C GLU A 422 -15.66 5.35 -10.90
N MET A 423 -14.93 4.33 -11.37
CA MET A 423 -13.89 3.67 -10.59
C MET A 423 -12.61 4.53 -10.51
N PHE A 424 -12.26 5.20 -11.63
CA PHE A 424 -11.17 6.17 -11.70
C PHE A 424 -11.58 7.40 -12.52
N LYS A 425 -11.96 8.49 -11.83
CA LYS A 425 -12.35 9.77 -12.43
C LYS A 425 -11.15 10.73 -12.46
N PRO A 426 -10.60 11.08 -13.64
CA PRO A 426 -9.43 11.96 -13.76
C PRO A 426 -9.54 13.30 -13.03
N ALA A 427 -10.70 13.97 -13.15
CA ALA A 427 -10.95 15.25 -12.51
C ALA A 427 -10.94 15.14 -10.97
N PHE A 428 -11.53 14.07 -10.43
CA PHE A 428 -11.49 13.78 -9.00
C PHE A 428 -10.07 13.48 -8.52
N MET A 429 -9.31 12.69 -9.28
CA MET A 429 -7.89 12.44 -8.98
C MET A 429 -7.07 13.74 -9.02
N ALA A 430 -7.38 14.67 -9.93
CA ALA A 430 -6.74 15.99 -9.96
C ALA A 430 -7.07 16.82 -8.71
N CYS A 431 -8.35 16.84 -8.27
CA CYS A 431 -8.74 17.43 -7.00
C CYS A 431 -7.96 16.85 -5.82
N LEU A 432 -7.79 15.53 -5.78
CA LEU A 432 -7.07 14.86 -4.70
C LEU A 432 -5.57 15.22 -4.69
N ARG A 433 -4.92 15.31 -5.86
CA ARG A 433 -3.54 15.80 -5.95
C ARG A 433 -3.43 17.23 -5.43
N ASP A 434 -4.39 18.09 -5.80
CA ASP A 434 -4.45 19.46 -5.30
C ASP A 434 -4.72 19.53 -3.80
N LEU A 435 -5.60 18.68 -3.25
CA LEU A 435 -5.79 18.56 -1.81
C LEU A 435 -4.49 18.15 -1.10
N GLY A 436 -3.78 17.17 -1.66
CA GLY A 436 -2.47 16.72 -1.18
C GLY A 436 -1.47 17.89 -1.13
N ARG A 437 -1.39 18.68 -2.21
CA ARG A 437 -0.63 19.93 -2.25
C ARG A 437 -1.09 20.88 -1.15
N HIS A 438 -2.36 21.26 -1.12
CA HIS A 438 -2.93 22.21 -0.18
C HIS A 438 -2.60 21.86 1.29
N LYS A 439 -2.65 20.58 1.66
CA LYS A 439 -2.28 20.15 3.02
C LYS A 439 -0.79 20.33 3.34
N VAL A 440 0.10 20.31 2.34
CA VAL A 440 1.50 20.71 2.52
C VAL A 440 1.63 22.22 2.68
N GLU A 441 0.77 23.00 2.00
CA GLU A 441 0.91 24.46 1.95
C GLU A 441 0.24 25.19 3.11
N ARG A 442 -0.71 24.56 3.80
CA ARG A 442 -1.41 25.15 4.95
C ARG A 442 -0.49 25.32 6.16
N GLU A 443 -0.87 26.23 7.04
CA GLU A 443 -0.24 26.40 8.34
C GLU A 443 -0.30 25.09 9.17
N GLY A 444 0.84 24.68 9.74
CA GLY A 444 0.99 23.41 10.47
C GLY A 444 1.27 22.19 9.60
N GLY A 445 1.24 22.33 8.27
CA GLY A 445 1.62 21.28 7.34
C GLY A 445 0.63 20.10 7.26
N PRO A 446 1.03 18.99 6.61
CA PRO A 446 0.11 17.92 6.27
C PRO A 446 -0.03 16.88 7.39
N TRP A 447 0.88 16.87 8.37
CA TRP A 447 0.96 15.84 9.40
C TRP A 447 0.38 16.32 10.72
N TRP A 448 -0.29 15.42 11.43
CA TRP A 448 -0.61 15.59 12.83
C TRP A 448 -0.23 14.34 13.61
N GLU A 449 0.12 14.52 14.89
CA GLU A 449 0.50 13.42 15.74
C GLU A 449 -0.75 12.72 16.34
N MET A 450 -0.77 11.39 16.32
CA MET A 450 -1.79 10.62 17.05
C MET A 450 -1.57 10.71 18.56
N ALA A 451 -2.66 10.88 19.31
CA ALA A 451 -2.62 10.83 20.77
C ALA A 451 -1.92 9.57 21.29
N THR A 452 -1.14 9.74 22.35
CA THR A 452 -0.47 8.65 23.07
C THR A 452 -1.43 7.94 24.02
N LEU A 453 -1.14 6.69 24.38
CA LEU A 453 -1.97 5.92 25.33
C LEU A 453 -1.71 6.28 26.81
N ASP A 454 -0.74 7.15 27.13
CA ASP A 454 -0.52 7.58 28.52
C ASP A 454 -1.67 8.50 28.97
N PRO A 455 -2.49 8.11 29.96
CA PRO A 455 -3.61 8.92 30.46
C PRO A 455 -3.18 10.25 31.11
N ARG A 456 -1.88 10.47 31.35
CA ARG A 456 -1.33 11.74 31.84
C ARG A 456 -0.94 12.71 30.71
N SER A 457 -0.98 12.26 29.46
CA SER A 457 -0.84 13.12 28.29
C SER A 457 -2.17 13.83 28.04
N THR A 458 -2.31 15.05 28.57
CA THR A 458 -3.42 15.92 28.16
C THR A 458 -3.32 16.17 26.65
N PRO A 459 -4.40 15.98 25.88
CA PRO A 459 -4.38 16.35 24.47
C PRO A 459 -4.20 17.86 24.34
N ASN A 460 -3.21 18.29 23.56
CA ASN A 460 -3.12 19.66 23.08
C ASN A 460 -4.39 19.95 22.27
N ARG A 461 -5.37 20.60 22.91
CA ARG A 461 -6.48 21.25 22.22
C ARG A 461 -5.89 22.40 21.41
N HIS A 462 -5.49 22.14 20.17
CA HIS A 462 -5.52 23.20 19.17
C HIS A 462 -6.99 23.50 18.90
N GLY A 463 -7.46 24.59 19.49
CA GLY A 463 -8.79 25.10 19.28
C GLY A 463 -8.94 25.61 17.85
N HIS A 464 -9.73 24.90 17.05
CA HIS A 464 -10.51 25.55 16.01
C HIS A 464 -11.87 25.90 16.60
N HIS A 465 -11.93 27.09 17.20
CA HIS A 465 -13.17 27.85 17.20
C HIS A 465 -13.23 28.60 15.87
N HIS A 466 -14.14 28.21 14.99
CA HIS A 466 -14.85 29.17 14.17
C HIS A 466 -16.34 28.84 14.20
N ALA A 467 -17.10 29.90 14.42
CA ALA A 467 -18.55 29.97 14.47
C ALA A 467 -19.17 29.89 13.08
#